data_AF-A0AA37WPF4-F1
#
_entry.id   AF-A0AA37WPF4-F1
#
_cell.length_a   1.000
_cell.length_b   1.000
_cell.length_c   1.000
_cell.angle_alpha   90.00
_cell.angle_beta   90.00
_cell.angle_gamma   90.00
#
_symmetry.space_group_name_H-M   'P 1'
#
loop_
_entity.id
_entity.type
_entity.pdbx_description
1 polymer ?
#
loop_
_entity_poly.entity_id
_entity_poly.type
_entity_poly.pdbx_seq_one_letter_code
_entity_poly.pdbx_strand_id
1 'polypeptide(L)'
;MTALELIRALARDALVGIVVTDARIDQPGPTILYANPAFGRLVGRDPDEIVGLSPRFMQGKETRRAVLDAYRHALAAGQRFHGYLTNYRADGTKYRAEVDCRPFYDAHGRIDCFVAFEREVVRRIGRPVSTGVAGRYEPASVSQDLLTDALRALGVFEAI
;
A
#
# COMPACT_ATOMS: atom_id res chain seq x y z
N MET A 1 9.07 -22.82 -4.19
CA MET A 1 8.92 -21.37 -4.42
C MET A 1 7.62 -20.94 -3.76
N THR A 2 7.70 -20.14 -2.69
CA THR A 2 6.52 -19.60 -2.00
C THR A 2 6.04 -18.31 -2.70
N ALA A 3 4.78 -17.91 -2.50
CA ALA A 3 4.26 -16.64 -3.03
C ALA A 3 5.12 -15.43 -2.58
N LEU A 4 5.68 -15.48 -1.37
CA LEU A 4 6.56 -14.44 -0.85
C LEU A 4 7.90 -14.37 -1.59
N GLU A 5 8.49 -15.50 -1.97
CA GLU A 5 9.72 -15.54 -2.76
C GLU A 5 9.51 -14.93 -4.15
N LEU A 6 8.36 -15.20 -4.78
CA LEU A 6 7.98 -14.62 -6.06
C LEU A 6 7.78 -13.10 -5.95
N ILE A 7 7.04 -12.64 -4.93
CA ILE A 7 6.87 -11.20 -4.66
C ILE A 7 8.22 -10.53 -4.43
N ARG A 8 9.13 -11.12 -3.66
CA ARG A 8 10.47 -10.57 -3.42
C ARG A 8 11.27 -10.38 -4.70
N ALA A 9 11.22 -11.36 -5.62
CA ALA A 9 11.94 -11.28 -6.89
C ALA A 9 11.40 -10.14 -7.76
N LEU A 10 10.08 -9.96 -7.76
CA LEU A 10 9.38 -9.07 -8.68
C LEU A 10 9.24 -7.64 -8.16
N ALA A 11 9.08 -7.47 -6.85
CA ALA A 11 8.90 -6.18 -6.20
C ALA A 11 10.22 -5.42 -5.96
N ARG A 12 11.37 -6.09 -6.07
CA ARG A 12 12.69 -5.52 -5.73
C ARG A 12 12.97 -4.21 -6.47
N ASP A 13 12.75 -4.21 -7.78
CA ASP A 13 13.07 -3.07 -8.65
C ASP A 13 11.85 -2.19 -8.96
N ALA A 14 10.70 -2.50 -8.35
CA ALA A 14 9.51 -1.68 -8.51
C ALA A 14 9.72 -0.28 -7.92
N LEU A 15 9.24 0.75 -8.62
CA LEU A 15 9.33 2.14 -8.17
C LEU A 15 8.23 2.51 -7.16
N VAL A 16 7.15 1.73 -7.10
CA VAL A 16 6.08 1.86 -6.10
C VAL A 16 6.47 1.10 -4.83
N GLY A 17 6.12 1.65 -3.67
CA GLY A 17 6.29 0.94 -2.40
C GLY A 17 5.37 -0.27 -2.35
N ILE A 18 5.93 -1.45 -2.09
CA ILE A 18 5.19 -2.69 -1.95
C ILE A 18 5.45 -3.23 -0.54
N VAL A 19 4.38 -3.46 0.20
CA VAL A 19 4.42 -4.04 1.54
C VAL A 19 3.43 -5.21 1.62
N VAL A 20 3.88 -6.30 2.24
CA VAL A 20 3.07 -7.49 2.49
C VAL A 20 2.91 -7.65 4.00
N THR A 21 1.69 -7.90 4.45
CA THR A 21 1.41 -8.17 5.86
C THR A 21 0.67 -9.49 6.03
N ASP A 22 0.68 -10.03 7.25
CA ASP A 22 -0.30 -11.06 7.60
C ASP A 22 -1.75 -10.52 7.57
N ALA A 23 -2.70 -11.44 7.74
CA ALA A 23 -4.14 -11.14 7.69
C ALA A 23 -4.72 -10.53 8.98
N ARG A 24 -3.93 -10.19 10.01
CA ARG A 24 -4.47 -9.69 11.28
C ARG A 24 -4.95 -8.25 11.12
N ILE A 25 -6.24 -7.98 11.35
CA ILE A 25 -6.79 -6.61 11.22
C ILE A 25 -6.92 -5.94 12.59
N ASP A 26 -7.37 -6.69 13.59
CA ASP A 26 -7.65 -6.22 14.95
C ASP A 26 -6.37 -5.96 15.74
N GLN A 27 -6.44 -5.11 16.78
CA GLN A 27 -5.25 -4.70 17.55
C GLN A 27 -4.41 -5.91 18.03
N PRO A 28 -3.07 -5.88 17.89
CA PRO A 28 -2.21 -4.76 17.46
C PRO A 28 -2.18 -4.52 15.93
N GLY A 29 -2.93 -5.36 15.19
CA GLY A 29 -3.16 -5.53 13.75
C GLY A 29 -1.95 -5.97 12.94
N PRO A 30 -1.92 -5.68 11.63
CA PRO A 30 -1.17 -6.53 10.73
C PRO A 30 0.31 -6.34 10.96
N THR A 31 1.07 -7.43 10.92
CA THR A 31 2.54 -7.38 10.95
C THR A 31 3.09 -7.45 9.54
N ILE A 32 4.05 -6.58 9.23
CA ILE A 32 4.76 -6.57 7.96
C ILE A 32 5.66 -7.80 7.87
N LEU A 33 5.44 -8.60 6.82
CA LEU A 33 6.22 -9.78 6.48
C LEU A 33 7.30 -9.47 5.43
N TYR A 34 7.07 -8.42 4.64
CA TYR A 34 8.01 -7.94 3.63
C TYR A 34 7.74 -6.48 3.27
N ALA A 35 8.81 -5.75 3.00
CA ALA A 35 8.79 -4.43 2.38
C ALA A 35 9.85 -4.38 1.28
N ASN A 36 9.52 -3.77 0.14
CA ASN A 36 10.52 -3.56 -0.92
C ASN A 36 11.36 -2.30 -0.67
N PRO A 37 12.49 -2.13 -1.38
CA PRO A 37 13.34 -0.94 -1.24
C PRO A 37 12.62 0.39 -1.50
N ALA A 38 11.64 0.41 -2.42
CA ALA A 38 10.84 1.61 -2.68
C ALA A 38 9.97 2.02 -1.49
N PHE A 39 9.38 1.04 -0.77
CA PHE A 39 8.65 1.31 0.46
C PHE A 39 9.57 1.85 1.54
N GLY A 40 10.77 1.26 1.70
CA GLY A 40 11.78 1.77 2.63
C GLY A 40 12.16 3.24 2.37
N ARG A 41 12.40 3.59 1.11
CA ARG A 41 12.64 5.00 0.71
C ARG A 41 11.43 5.90 0.97
N LEU A 42 10.22 5.42 0.70
CA LEU A 42 8.98 6.19 0.90
C LEU A 42 8.82 6.59 2.38
N VAL A 43 9.04 5.64 3.30
CA VAL A 43 8.85 5.86 4.74
C VAL A 43 10.12 6.37 5.44
N GLY A 44 11.27 6.35 4.76
CA GLY A 44 12.56 6.78 5.30
C GLY A 44 13.16 5.81 6.33
N ARG A 45 12.98 4.50 6.13
CA ARG A 45 13.52 3.45 7.01
C ARG A 45 14.02 2.27 6.20
N ASP A 46 15.03 1.57 6.70
CA ASP A 46 15.52 0.36 6.04
C ASP A 46 14.43 -0.73 5.99
N PRO A 47 14.21 -1.42 4.86
CA PRO A 47 13.23 -2.50 4.76
C PRO A 47 13.35 -3.58 5.84
N ASP A 48 14.56 -3.92 6.28
CA ASP A 48 14.78 -4.98 7.27
C ASP A 48 14.36 -4.52 8.68
N GLU A 49 14.44 -3.22 8.97
CA GLU A 49 13.92 -2.62 10.21
C GLU A 49 12.39 -2.46 10.21
N ILE A 50 11.76 -2.50 9.04
CA ILE A 50 10.31 -2.39 8.86
C ILE A 50 9.62 -3.73 9.10
N VAL A 51 10.24 -4.84 8.69
CA VAL A 51 9.70 -6.19 8.88
C VAL A 51 9.48 -6.46 10.38
N GLY A 52 8.32 -7.04 10.71
CA GLY A 52 7.91 -7.27 12.10
C GLY A 52 7.08 -6.14 12.71
N LEU A 53 7.13 -4.92 12.16
CA LEU A 53 6.33 -3.79 12.64
C LEU A 53 4.89 -3.83 12.10
N SER A 54 3.99 -3.10 12.75
CA SER A 54 2.67 -2.81 12.19
C SER A 54 2.70 -1.54 11.32
N PRO A 55 2.08 -1.51 10.12
CA PRO A 55 2.02 -0.31 9.27
C PRO A 55 1.44 0.93 9.97
N ARG A 56 0.77 0.74 11.10
CA ARG A 56 0.27 1.81 11.96
C ARG A 56 1.36 2.76 12.46
N PHE A 57 2.64 2.38 12.43
CA PHE A 57 3.74 3.30 12.80
C PHE A 57 3.80 4.55 11.90
N MET A 58 3.24 4.49 10.68
CA MET A 58 3.19 5.63 9.75
C MET A 58 2.05 6.61 10.07
N GLN A 59 1.13 6.26 10.96
CA GLN A 59 -0.05 7.06 11.27
C GLN A 59 0.28 8.11 12.33
N GLY A 60 -0.36 9.28 12.24
CA GLY A 60 -0.16 10.36 13.20
C GLY A 60 -1.37 11.28 13.30
N LYS A 61 -1.16 12.46 13.87
CA LYS A 61 -2.23 13.40 14.26
C LYS A 61 -3.18 13.78 13.12
N GLU A 62 -2.67 13.90 11.89
CA GLU A 62 -3.47 14.28 10.71
C GLU A 62 -4.00 13.09 9.90
N THR A 63 -3.70 11.85 10.31
CA THR A 63 -4.28 10.67 9.70
C THR A 63 -5.76 10.61 10.06
N ARG A 64 -6.63 10.72 9.04
CA ARG A 64 -8.07 10.81 9.25
C ARG A 64 -8.67 9.48 9.69
N ARG A 65 -9.26 9.45 10.89
CA ARG A 65 -9.89 8.27 11.46
C ARG A 65 -10.96 7.63 10.56
N ALA A 66 -11.83 8.45 9.96
CA ALA A 66 -12.86 7.97 9.05
C ALA A 66 -12.30 7.18 7.84
N VAL A 67 -11.12 7.56 7.33
CA VAL A 67 -10.47 6.82 6.23
C VAL A 67 -9.88 5.52 6.73
N LEU A 68 -9.29 5.51 7.94
CA LEU A 68 -8.79 4.28 8.58
C LEU A 68 -9.92 3.29 8.88
N ASP A 69 -11.09 3.79 9.29
CA ASP A 69 -12.25 2.94 9.56
C ASP A 69 -12.80 2.34 8.25
N ALA A 70 -12.87 3.13 7.17
CA ALA A 70 -13.23 2.62 5.84
C ALA A 70 -12.21 1.57 5.33
N TYR A 71 -10.92 1.82 5.54
CA TYR A 71 -9.86 0.88 5.21
C TYR A 71 -10.03 -0.43 5.99
N ARG A 72 -10.18 -0.35 7.31
CA ARG A 72 -10.42 -1.52 8.17
C ARG A 72 -11.65 -2.30 7.72
N HIS A 73 -12.76 -1.62 7.45
CA HIS A 73 -14.00 -2.26 7.04
C HIS A 73 -13.86 -3.02 5.72
N ALA A 74 -13.22 -2.40 4.71
CA ALA A 74 -12.95 -3.05 3.43
C ALA A 74 -12.11 -4.31 3.61
N LEU A 75 -10.98 -4.24 4.33
CA LEU A 75 -10.14 -5.41 4.55
C LEU A 75 -10.84 -6.52 5.34
N ALA A 76 -11.64 -6.16 6.36
CA ALA A 76 -12.39 -7.13 7.16
C ALA A 76 -13.47 -7.84 6.35
N ALA A 77 -14.01 -7.18 5.33
CA ALA A 77 -14.93 -7.77 4.37
C ALA A 77 -14.22 -8.57 3.24
N GLY A 78 -12.88 -8.68 3.26
CA GLY A 78 -12.13 -9.28 2.17
C GLY A 78 -12.24 -8.47 0.87
N GLN A 79 -12.29 -7.14 0.98
CA GLN A 79 -12.39 -6.25 -0.17
C GLN A 79 -11.14 -5.40 -0.32
N ARG A 80 -10.86 -4.99 -1.57
CA ARG A 80 -9.82 -4.01 -1.90
C ARG A 80 -10.13 -2.68 -1.22
N PHE A 81 -9.12 -2.07 -0.63
CA PHE A 81 -9.15 -0.65 -0.28
C PHE A 81 -8.32 0.15 -1.30
N HIS A 82 -8.89 1.21 -1.85
CA HIS A 82 -8.14 2.23 -2.60
C HIS A 82 -8.49 3.61 -2.06
N GLY A 83 -7.48 4.39 -1.70
CA GLY A 83 -7.72 5.69 -1.10
C GLY A 83 -6.45 6.45 -0.78
N TYR A 84 -6.62 7.53 -0.01
CA TYR A 84 -5.54 8.44 0.31
C TYR A 84 -5.47 8.71 1.81
N LEU A 85 -4.27 8.58 2.38
CA LEU A 85 -3.97 8.78 3.79
C LEU A 85 -2.92 9.87 3.96
N THR A 86 -2.95 10.55 5.10
CA THR A 86 -1.80 11.34 5.55
C THR A 86 -0.97 10.43 6.43
N ASN A 87 0.26 10.14 6.00
CA ASN A 87 1.24 9.33 6.71
C ASN A 87 2.47 10.17 7.07
N TYR A 88 3.31 9.61 7.94
CA TYR A 88 4.52 10.24 8.47
C TYR A 88 5.70 9.33 8.19
N ARG A 89 6.78 9.91 7.69
CA ARG A 89 8.09 9.26 7.54
C ARG A 89 8.77 9.11 8.90
N ALA A 90 9.86 8.35 8.95
CA ALA A 90 10.65 8.13 10.16
C ALA A 90 11.20 9.44 10.78
N ASP A 91 11.45 10.46 9.95
CA ASP A 91 11.86 11.81 10.39
C ASP A 91 10.69 12.69 10.86
N GLY A 92 9.45 12.19 10.82
CA GLY A 92 8.23 12.92 11.16
C GLY A 92 7.66 13.77 10.01
N THR A 93 8.30 13.79 8.84
CA THR A 93 7.79 14.53 7.68
C THR A 93 6.49 13.91 7.18
N LYS A 94 5.45 14.74 7.05
CA LYS A 94 4.15 14.33 6.52
C LYS A 94 4.21 14.10 5.01
N TYR A 95 3.49 13.10 4.54
CA TYR A 95 3.21 12.91 3.12
C TYR A 95 1.79 12.41 2.89
N ARG A 96 1.30 12.63 1.67
CA ARG A 96 0.02 12.08 1.23
C ARG A 96 0.29 10.75 0.53
N ALA A 97 -0.04 9.65 1.19
CA ALA A 97 0.02 8.33 0.60
C ALA A 97 -1.24 8.06 -0.24
N GLU A 98 -1.08 7.68 -1.49
CA GLU A 98 -2.08 6.88 -2.19
C GLU A 98 -1.83 5.41 -1.86
N VAL A 99 -2.87 4.69 -1.44
CA VAL A 99 -2.80 3.29 -1.03
C VAL A 99 -3.80 2.46 -1.83
N ASP A 100 -3.32 1.41 -2.47
CA ASP A 100 -4.12 0.31 -3.03
C ASP A 100 -3.76 -0.97 -2.28
N CYS A 101 -4.66 -1.48 -1.44
CA CYS A 101 -4.44 -2.66 -0.62
C CYS A 101 -5.45 -3.76 -0.94
N ARG A 102 -4.96 -4.98 -1.13
CA ARG A 102 -5.75 -6.12 -1.59
C ARG A 102 -5.54 -7.35 -0.70
N PRO A 103 -6.61 -8.09 -0.35
CA PRO A 103 -6.49 -9.40 0.26
C PRO A 103 -6.01 -10.43 -0.74
N PHE A 104 -5.18 -11.36 -0.27
CA PHE A 104 -4.81 -12.59 -0.97
C PHE A 104 -5.28 -13.78 -0.15
N TYR A 105 -5.75 -14.82 -0.83
CA TYR A 105 -6.46 -15.94 -0.21
C TYR A 105 -5.66 -17.22 -0.30
N ASP A 106 -5.76 -18.07 0.73
CA ASP A 106 -5.26 -19.43 0.71
C ASP A 106 -6.17 -20.35 -0.14
N ALA A 107 -5.75 -21.60 -0.30
CA ALA A 107 -6.51 -22.62 -1.05
C ALA A 107 -7.89 -22.94 -0.43
N HIS A 108 -8.15 -22.49 0.79
CA HIS A 108 -9.43 -22.67 1.50
C HIS A 108 -10.30 -21.41 1.46
N GLY A 109 -9.91 -20.38 0.69
CA GLY A 109 -10.66 -19.13 0.57
C GLY A 109 -10.56 -18.21 1.79
N ARG A 110 -9.62 -18.45 2.71
CA ARG A 110 -9.35 -17.56 3.84
C ARG A 110 -8.28 -16.54 3.45
N ILE A 111 -8.38 -15.32 3.98
CA ILE A 111 -7.36 -14.31 3.75
C ILE A 111 -6.06 -14.78 4.42
N ASP A 112 -5.01 -14.95 3.61
CA ASP A 112 -3.67 -15.36 4.05
C ASP A 112 -2.79 -14.14 4.34
N CYS A 113 -2.85 -13.14 3.47
CA CYS A 113 -2.09 -11.91 3.60
C CYS A 113 -2.78 -10.71 2.94
N PHE A 114 -2.27 -9.52 3.23
CA PHE A 114 -2.58 -8.30 2.48
C PHE A 114 -1.36 -7.81 1.73
N VAL A 115 -1.57 -7.32 0.51
CA VAL A 115 -0.54 -6.67 -0.30
C VAL A 115 -0.98 -5.24 -0.56
N ALA A 116 -0.17 -4.28 -0.14
CA ALA A 116 -0.41 -2.86 -0.37
C ALA A 116 0.65 -2.24 -1.28
N PHE A 117 0.16 -1.41 -2.20
CA PHE A 117 0.94 -0.56 -3.08
C PHE A 117 0.79 0.87 -2.60
N GLU A 118 1.91 1.52 -2.29
CA GLU A 118 1.95 2.87 -1.75
C GLU A 118 2.87 3.78 -2.57
N ARG A 119 2.39 5.01 -2.82
CA ARG A 119 3.20 6.09 -3.37
C ARG A 119 2.82 7.42 -2.75
N GLU A 120 3.78 8.33 -2.69
CA GLU A 120 3.48 9.71 -2.36
C GLU A 120 2.83 10.41 -3.55
N VAL A 121 1.81 11.21 -3.27
CA VAL A 121 1.14 12.03 -4.25
C VAL A 121 1.07 13.49 -3.84
N VAL A 122 1.15 14.38 -4.82
CA VAL A 122 0.99 15.83 -4.66
C VAL A 122 -0.36 16.27 -5.21
N ARG A 123 -0.99 17.26 -4.57
CA ARG A 123 -2.27 17.79 -5.03
C ARG A 123 -2.07 18.62 -6.30
N ARG A 124 -2.85 18.36 -7.35
CA ARG A 124 -2.91 19.25 -8.53
C ARG A 124 -3.54 20.60 -8.12
N ILE A 125 -2.84 21.70 -8.34
CA ILE A 125 -3.38 23.05 -8.15
C ILE A 125 -4.28 23.37 -9.37
N GLY A 126 -5.54 23.77 -9.14
CA GLY A 126 -6.41 24.34 -10.18
C GLY A 126 -7.59 23.50 -10.71
N ARG A 127 -7.81 22.26 -10.26
CA ARG A 127 -9.01 21.48 -10.66
C ARG A 127 -10.12 21.56 -9.60
N PRO A 128 -11.38 21.92 -9.96
CA PRO A 128 -12.49 21.92 -9.02
C PRO A 128 -12.75 20.52 -8.45
N VAL A 129 -13.41 20.49 -7.29
CA VAL A 129 -13.86 19.31 -6.56
C VAL A 129 -14.81 18.49 -7.45
N SER A 130 -14.28 17.66 -8.35
CA SER A 130 -15.07 16.62 -9.02
C SER A 130 -15.23 15.44 -8.07
N THR A 131 -16.39 14.79 -8.15
CA THR A 131 -16.88 13.73 -7.26
C THR A 131 -16.03 12.44 -7.22
N GLY A 132 -14.96 12.35 -8.03
CA GLY A 132 -13.97 11.27 -7.98
C GLY A 132 -12.62 11.71 -7.40
N VAL A 133 -12.04 10.91 -6.51
CA VAL A 133 -10.75 11.22 -5.84
C VAL A 133 -9.55 10.98 -6.77
N ALA A 134 -9.68 10.08 -7.75
CA ALA A 134 -8.61 9.65 -8.66
C ALA A 134 -8.01 10.78 -9.53
N GLY A 135 -8.71 11.90 -9.73
CA GLY A 135 -8.25 13.01 -10.58
C GLY A 135 -7.55 14.18 -9.86
N ARG A 136 -7.39 14.13 -8.53
CA ARG A 136 -6.93 15.28 -7.72
C ARG A 136 -5.44 15.28 -7.39
N TYR A 137 -4.78 14.15 -7.57
CA TYR A 137 -3.44 13.89 -7.07
C TYR A 137 -2.58 13.30 -8.17
N GLU A 138 -1.32 13.72 -8.26
CA GLU A 138 -0.29 13.14 -9.14
C GLU A 138 0.82 12.53 -8.30
N PRO A 139 1.52 11.50 -8.78
CA PRO A 139 2.76 11.04 -8.16
C PRO A 139 3.74 12.19 -7.89
N ALA A 140 4.39 12.20 -6.73
CA ALA A 140 5.38 13.23 -6.38
C ALA A 140 6.62 13.23 -7.30
N SER A 141 6.90 12.10 -7.97
CA SER A 141 7.86 11.98 -9.06
C SER A 141 7.18 11.36 -10.29
N VAL A 142 7.44 11.91 -11.47
CA VAL A 142 6.77 11.49 -12.72
C VAL A 142 7.13 10.04 -13.04
N SER A 143 6.13 9.17 -13.06
CA SER A 143 6.19 7.95 -13.83
C SER A 143 4.78 7.49 -14.24
N GLN A 144 4.65 7.21 -15.54
CA GLN A 144 3.46 6.75 -16.23
C GLN A 144 3.14 5.31 -15.81
N ASP A 145 1.92 5.08 -15.33
CA ASP A 145 1.22 3.79 -15.10
C ASP A 145 2.04 2.50 -14.85
N LEU A 146 3.03 2.61 -13.97
CA LEU A 146 3.85 1.49 -13.49
C LEU A 146 3.07 0.34 -12.83
N LEU A 147 1.91 0.64 -12.24
CA LEU A 147 1.10 -0.37 -11.54
C LEU A 147 0.46 -1.36 -12.53
N THR A 148 -0.05 -0.85 -13.65
CA THR A 148 -0.66 -1.70 -14.68
C THR A 148 0.41 -2.56 -15.36
N ASP A 149 1.57 -1.97 -15.65
CA ASP A 149 2.67 -2.68 -16.30
C ASP A 149 3.32 -3.70 -15.38
N ALA A 150 3.53 -3.36 -14.09
CA ALA A 150 3.95 -4.33 -13.09
C ALA A 150 2.93 -5.46 -12.99
N LEU A 151 1.65 -5.19 -12.78
CA LEU A 151 0.64 -6.25 -12.65
C LEU A 151 0.48 -7.11 -13.93
N ARG A 152 0.68 -6.56 -15.13
CA ARG A 152 0.71 -7.33 -16.40
C ARG A 152 1.97 -8.20 -16.51
N ALA A 153 3.14 -7.66 -16.20
CA ALA A 153 4.39 -8.44 -16.20
C ALA A 153 4.37 -9.60 -15.19
N LEU A 154 3.52 -9.50 -14.16
CA LEU A 154 3.29 -10.52 -13.13
C LEU A 154 2.20 -11.54 -13.49
N GLY A 155 1.58 -11.44 -14.67
CA GLY A 155 0.51 -12.36 -15.10
C GLY A 155 -0.80 -12.24 -14.31
N VAL A 156 -0.98 -11.19 -13.50
CA VAL A 156 -2.14 -11.02 -12.60
C VAL A 156 -3.46 -10.82 -13.38
N PHE A 157 -3.38 -10.50 -14.67
CA PHE A 157 -4.54 -10.33 -15.56
C PHE A 157 -4.73 -11.48 -16.56
N GLU A 158 -3.90 -12.52 -16.56
CA GLU A 158 -4.10 -13.71 -17.41
C GLU A 158 -4.77 -14.83 -16.61
N ALA A 159 -6.07 -14.66 -16.39
CA ALA A 159 -7.02 -15.75 -16.19
C ALA A 159 -8.44 -15.19 -16.31
N ILE A 160 -8.95 -15.16 -17.55
CA ILE A 160 -10.38 -15.30 -17.84
C ILE A 160 -10.51 -16.56 -18.70
#